data_AF-A0AAU9HSZ4-F1
#
_entry.id   AF-A0AAU9HSZ4-F1
#
_cell.length_a   1.000
_cell.length_b   1.000
_cell.length_c   1.000
_cell.angle_alpha   90.00
_cell.angle_beta   90.00
_cell.angle_gamma   90.00
#
_symmetry.space_group_name_H-M   'P 1'
#
loop_
_entity.id
_entity.type
_entity.pdbx_description
1 polymer ?
#
loop_
_entity_poly.entity_id
_entity_poly.type
_entity_poly.pdbx_seq_one_letter_code
_entity_poly.pdbx_strand_id
1 'polypeptide(L)'
;MLWKLLAVVALVVGGPAWAHGGSVPPTGIESGGWERQHLGDYTSQHGEALPDFLKRAGVALHDYTSRTGNEACAMVATNGTVFSIRLGTDGVQRGCAVHHNDVLPGFRATGETIHSHPPRTARLTVRDLAWMKAYGLSMSGWSLNRKQGFSPDDVAGGPGWLVENKKLSHQADGQTTEWGAIAKGVAPQP
;
A
#
# COMPACT_ATOMS: atom_id res chain seq x y z
N MET A 1 -28.51 -29.35 -63.84
CA MET A 1 -29.67 -29.86 -63.08
C MET A 1 -29.32 -29.74 -61.60
N LEU A 2 -29.43 -28.56 -60.99
CA LEU A 2 -30.62 -27.95 -60.38
C LEU A 2 -31.29 -28.83 -59.29
N TRP A 3 -31.22 -28.32 -58.05
CA TRP A 3 -32.18 -28.47 -56.93
C TRP A 3 -32.10 -29.77 -56.08
N LYS A 4 -32.17 -29.79 -54.74
CA LYS A 4 -32.71 -28.90 -53.69
C LYS A 4 -31.95 -29.02 -52.35
N LEU A 5 -31.99 -27.92 -51.61
CA LEU A 5 -31.63 -27.75 -50.21
C LEU A 5 -32.49 -28.57 -49.25
N LEU A 6 -31.91 -28.98 -48.12
CA LEU A 6 -32.60 -29.05 -46.83
C LEU A 6 -31.61 -28.69 -45.72
N ALA A 7 -31.80 -27.48 -45.19
CA ALA A 7 -31.11 -26.94 -44.03
C ALA A 7 -31.83 -27.42 -42.76
N VAL A 8 -31.07 -27.95 -41.80
CA VAL A 8 -31.54 -28.12 -40.42
C VAL A 8 -30.92 -26.98 -39.61
N VAL A 9 -31.76 -26.01 -39.27
CA VAL A 9 -31.44 -24.92 -38.34
C VAL A 9 -31.59 -25.48 -36.93
N ALA A 10 -30.46 -25.72 -36.24
CA ALA A 10 -30.47 -25.92 -34.80
C ALA A 10 -30.29 -24.56 -34.11
N LEU A 11 -31.39 -24.02 -33.59
CA LEU A 11 -31.41 -22.89 -32.68
C LEU A 11 -30.81 -23.33 -31.33
N VAL A 12 -29.53 -23.03 -31.10
CA VAL A 12 -28.95 -23.02 -29.75
C VAL A 12 -29.04 -21.60 -29.24
N VAL A 13 -30.11 -21.33 -28.49
CA VAL A 13 -30.25 -20.15 -27.65
C VAL A 13 -29.43 -20.44 -26.38
N GLY A 14 -28.19 -19.96 -26.35
CA GLY A 14 -27.35 -19.89 -25.15
C GLY A 14 -27.02 -18.44 -24.88
N GLY A 15 -27.52 -17.91 -23.77
CA GLY A 15 -27.49 -16.49 -23.41
C GLY A 15 -26.08 -15.89 -23.27
N PRO A 16 -25.99 -14.55 -23.07
CA PRO A 16 -24.72 -13.87 -22.92
C PRO A 16 -23.98 -14.48 -21.74
N ALA A 17 -22.78 -15.01 -22.01
CA ALA A 17 -21.81 -15.34 -20.99
C ALA A 17 -21.42 -14.03 -20.31
N TRP A 18 -22.14 -13.67 -19.26
CA TRP A 18 -21.68 -12.70 -18.29
C TRP A 18 -20.45 -13.31 -17.66
N ALA A 19 -19.30 -12.83 -18.10
CA ALA A 19 -18.07 -12.93 -17.35
C ALA A 19 -18.40 -12.41 -15.94
N HIS A 20 -18.67 -13.34 -15.02
CA HIS A 20 -18.57 -13.05 -13.61
C HIS A 20 -17.12 -12.67 -13.41
N GLY A 21 -16.88 -11.36 -13.31
CA GLY A 21 -15.65 -10.81 -12.76
C GLY A 21 -15.48 -11.41 -11.39
N GLY A 22 -14.77 -12.53 -11.34
CA GLY A 22 -14.28 -13.12 -10.12
C GLY A 22 -13.46 -12.05 -9.45
N SER A 23 -13.99 -11.55 -8.36
CA SER A 23 -13.29 -10.68 -7.43
C SER A 23 -11.94 -11.32 -7.16
N VAL A 24 -10.86 -10.64 -7.53
CA VAL A 24 -9.53 -11.01 -7.03
C VAL A 24 -9.68 -11.05 -5.51
N PRO A 25 -9.47 -12.20 -4.84
CA PRO A 25 -9.64 -12.26 -3.40
C PRO A 25 -8.67 -11.26 -2.76
N PRO A 26 -9.08 -10.51 -1.72
CA PRO A 26 -8.14 -9.70 -0.98
C PRO A 26 -7.08 -10.66 -0.45
N THR A 27 -5.84 -10.49 -0.91
CA THR A 27 -4.69 -11.17 -0.32
C THR A 27 -4.43 -10.51 1.04
N GLY A 28 -5.35 -10.68 1.98
CA GLY A 28 -5.15 -10.33 3.36
C GLY A 28 -4.10 -11.28 3.92
N ILE A 29 -2.91 -10.77 4.20
CA ILE A 29 -1.93 -11.53 4.97
C ILE A 29 -2.43 -11.51 6.42
N GLU A 30 -3.04 -12.61 6.85
CA GLU A 30 -3.41 -12.80 8.25
C GLU A 30 -2.15 -12.71 9.11
N SER A 31 -2.01 -11.58 9.82
CA SER A 31 -0.87 -11.33 10.70
C SER A 31 -1.37 -11.51 12.12
N GLY A 32 -1.40 -12.76 12.60
CA GLY A 32 -1.78 -13.06 13.99
C GLY A 32 -3.20 -12.61 14.37
N GLY A 33 -4.17 -12.77 13.47
CA GLY A 33 -5.59 -12.39 13.70
C GLY A 33 -5.92 -10.94 13.33
N TRP A 34 -5.00 -10.22 12.70
CA TRP A 34 -5.25 -8.88 12.13
C TRP A 34 -5.43 -8.96 10.61
N GLU A 35 -6.55 -8.45 10.10
CA GLU A 35 -6.80 -8.33 8.66
C GLU A 35 -6.33 -6.97 8.15
N ARG A 36 -5.35 -7.00 7.24
CA ARG A 36 -4.84 -5.82 6.55
C ARG A 36 -5.78 -5.41 5.43
N GLN A 37 -6.09 -4.12 5.35
CA GLN A 37 -6.88 -3.56 4.26
C GLN A 37 -5.97 -3.18 3.09
N HIS A 38 -6.35 -3.61 1.88
CA HIS A 38 -5.73 -3.18 0.62
C HIS A 38 -6.26 -1.81 0.18
N LEU A 39 -5.36 -0.92 -0.24
CA LEU A 39 -5.65 0.46 -0.65
C LEU A 39 -5.34 0.74 -2.12
N GLY A 40 -4.63 -0.14 -2.81
CA GLY A 40 -4.30 -0.01 -4.22
C GLY A 40 -2.91 -0.55 -4.57
N ASP A 41 -2.72 -0.87 -5.84
CA ASP A 41 -1.45 -1.33 -6.39
C ASP A 41 -0.87 -0.20 -7.25
N TYR A 42 0.43 0.07 -7.13
CA TYR A 42 1.04 1.17 -7.88
C TYR A 42 2.33 0.68 -8.51
N THR A 43 2.55 1.04 -9.77
CA THR A 43 3.76 0.70 -10.52
C THR A 43 4.40 1.96 -11.10
N SER A 44 5.73 2.00 -11.14
CA SER A 44 6.47 3.09 -11.77
C SER A 44 6.36 3.01 -13.30
N GLN A 45 6.61 4.13 -13.97
CA GLN A 45 6.84 4.12 -15.41
C GLN A 45 8.22 3.51 -15.71
N HIS A 46 8.42 3.04 -16.95
CA HIS A 46 9.72 2.57 -17.40
C HIS A 46 10.75 3.70 -17.33
N GLY A 47 11.86 3.46 -16.62
CA GLY A 47 12.92 4.46 -16.43
C GLY A 47 12.60 5.56 -15.42
N GLU A 48 11.44 5.52 -14.76
CA GLU A 48 11.12 6.43 -13.65
C GLU A 48 12.03 6.13 -12.45
N ALA A 49 12.68 7.16 -11.91
CA ALA A 49 13.51 7.02 -10.72
C ALA A 49 12.63 6.70 -9.51
N LEU A 50 13.12 5.83 -8.60
CA LEU A 50 12.39 5.42 -7.39
C LEU A 50 11.83 6.62 -6.58
N PRO A 51 12.61 7.69 -6.28
CA PRO A 51 12.07 8.81 -5.52
C PRO A 51 10.92 9.53 -6.22
N ASP A 52 10.92 9.59 -7.55
CA ASP A 52 9.85 10.24 -8.32
C ASP A 52 8.58 9.38 -8.33
N PHE A 53 8.74 8.07 -8.51
CA PHE A 53 7.65 7.11 -8.34
C PHE A 53 7.01 7.22 -6.95
N LEU A 54 7.83 7.23 -5.89
CA LEU A 54 7.35 7.33 -4.51
C LEU A 54 6.75 8.69 -4.17
N LYS A 55 7.17 9.79 -4.81
CA LYS A 55 6.47 11.08 -4.69
C LYS A 55 5.07 11.04 -5.29
N ARG A 56 4.87 10.31 -6.39
CA ARG A 56 3.52 10.14 -6.98
C ARG A 56 2.66 9.21 -6.13
N ALA A 57 3.19 8.05 -5.75
CA ALA A 57 2.50 7.11 -4.87
C ALA A 57 2.21 7.73 -3.50
N GLY A 58 3.10 8.57 -3.00
CA GLY A 58 2.98 9.30 -1.73
C GLY A 58 1.74 10.18 -1.62
N VAL A 59 1.12 10.56 -2.74
CA VAL A 59 -0.18 11.23 -2.74
C VAL A 59 -1.27 10.32 -2.16
N ALA A 60 -1.33 9.04 -2.56
CA ALA A 60 -2.30 8.09 -2.03
C ALA A 60 -2.12 7.87 -0.52
N LEU A 61 -0.88 7.73 -0.09
CA LEU A 61 -0.53 7.58 1.32
C LEU A 61 -0.97 8.81 2.13
N HIS A 62 -0.61 10.01 1.66
CA HIS A 62 -0.97 11.25 2.31
C HIS A 62 -2.49 11.44 2.38
N ASP A 63 -3.21 11.21 1.28
CA ASP A 63 -4.66 11.40 1.21
C ASP A 63 -5.41 10.41 2.10
N TYR A 64 -4.96 9.15 2.16
CA TYR A 64 -5.54 8.17 3.07
C TYR A 64 -5.33 8.57 4.53
N THR A 65 -4.09 8.86 4.90
CA THR A 65 -3.74 9.22 6.28
C THR A 65 -4.37 10.53 6.72
N SER A 66 -4.48 11.52 5.83
CA SER A 66 -5.12 12.80 6.17
C SER A 66 -6.62 12.66 6.38
N ARG A 67 -7.28 11.74 5.67
CA ARG A 67 -8.73 11.50 5.83
C ARG A 67 -9.07 10.64 7.04
N THR A 68 -8.21 9.68 7.38
CA THR A 68 -8.53 8.63 8.37
C THR A 68 -7.79 8.80 9.69
N GLY A 69 -6.66 9.50 9.69
CA GLY A 69 -5.72 9.51 10.81
C GLY A 69 -4.90 8.23 10.95
N ASN A 70 -5.03 7.26 10.04
CA ASN A 70 -4.32 5.98 10.09
C ASN A 70 -3.10 5.97 9.17
N GLU A 71 -2.08 5.20 9.52
CA GLU A 71 -0.91 4.94 8.68
C GLU A 71 -1.30 4.06 7.49
N ALA A 72 -0.71 4.34 6.34
CA ALA A 72 -0.68 3.44 5.20
C ALA A 72 0.78 3.06 4.92
N CYS A 73 1.02 1.83 4.50
CA CYS A 73 2.37 1.35 4.24
C CYS A 73 2.42 0.32 3.12
N ALA A 74 3.62 0.07 2.61
CA ALA A 74 3.89 -0.97 1.62
C ALA A 74 5.35 -1.41 1.66
N MET A 75 5.60 -2.62 1.13
CA MET A 75 6.93 -3.02 0.69
C MET A 75 7.20 -2.37 -0.67
N VAL A 76 8.39 -1.77 -0.84
CA VAL A 76 8.89 -1.37 -2.16
C VAL A 76 9.43 -2.61 -2.86
N ALA A 77 8.99 -2.82 -4.10
CA ALA A 77 9.36 -3.98 -4.88
C ALA A 77 9.82 -3.59 -6.28
N THR A 78 10.55 -4.48 -6.95
CA THR A 78 11.00 -4.30 -8.33
C THR A 78 10.97 -5.60 -9.11
N ASN A 79 10.72 -5.55 -10.42
CA ASN A 79 10.96 -6.68 -11.33
C ASN A 79 12.31 -6.56 -12.07
N GLY A 80 13.13 -5.55 -11.75
CA GLY A 80 14.38 -5.23 -12.44
C GLY A 80 14.25 -4.17 -13.53
N THR A 81 13.02 -3.81 -13.92
CA THR A 81 12.73 -2.79 -14.95
C THR A 81 11.91 -1.63 -14.39
N VAL A 82 10.93 -1.94 -13.54
CA VAL A 82 10.07 -0.95 -12.86
C VAL A 82 9.98 -1.26 -11.37
N PHE A 83 9.52 -0.28 -10.61
CA PHE A 83 9.20 -0.41 -9.18
C PHE A 83 7.69 -0.62 -8.99
N SER A 84 7.31 -1.23 -7.88
CA SER A 84 5.91 -1.28 -7.44
C SER A 84 5.78 -1.17 -5.93
N ILE A 85 4.57 -0.83 -5.49
CA ILE A 85 4.13 -0.97 -4.11
C ILE A 85 2.73 -1.60 -4.08
N ARG A 86 2.50 -2.46 -3.10
CA ARG A 86 1.16 -2.94 -2.74
C ARG A 86 0.68 -2.18 -1.51
N LEU A 87 -0.08 -1.11 -1.70
CA LEU A 87 -0.43 -0.22 -0.61
C LEU A 87 -1.51 -0.86 0.26
N GLY A 88 -1.26 -0.86 1.57
CA GLY A 88 -2.23 -1.33 2.55
C GLY A 88 -2.17 -0.53 3.85
N THR A 89 -3.04 -0.90 4.77
CA THR A 89 -3.16 -0.28 6.09
C THR A 89 -3.65 -1.32 7.08
N ASP A 90 -3.15 -1.21 8.31
CA ASP A 90 -3.67 -1.98 9.43
C ASP A 90 -4.80 -1.23 10.15
N GLY A 91 -5.12 -0.01 9.71
CA GLY A 91 -6.20 0.82 10.25
C GLY A 91 -5.89 1.39 11.63
N VAL A 92 -4.62 1.65 11.92
CA VAL A 92 -4.14 2.25 13.18
C VAL A 92 -3.30 3.49 12.91
N GLN A 93 -3.22 4.37 13.90
CA GLN A 93 -2.54 5.67 13.86
C GLN A 93 -1.04 5.55 14.15
N ARG A 94 -0.64 4.47 14.82
CA ARG A 94 0.77 4.13 15.07
C ARG A 94 0.96 2.64 14.83
N GLY A 95 1.63 2.32 13.75
CA GLY A 95 1.87 0.96 13.34
C GLY A 95 1.33 0.69 11.94
N CYS A 96 2.14 0.05 11.12
CA CYS A 96 1.69 -0.52 9.87
C CYS A 96 2.65 -1.65 9.53
N ALA A 97 2.20 -2.90 9.69
CA ALA A 97 3.02 -4.05 9.41
C ALA A 97 3.28 -4.16 7.91
N VAL A 98 4.54 -4.44 7.53
CA VAL A 98 4.94 -4.68 6.15
C VAL A 98 5.57 -6.06 6.07
N HIS A 99 5.13 -6.87 5.12
CA HIS A 99 5.66 -8.21 4.88
C HIS A 99 6.47 -8.24 3.59
N HIS A 100 7.63 -8.89 3.59
CA HIS A 100 8.51 -8.96 2.42
C HIS A 100 7.86 -9.65 1.21
N ASN A 101 6.89 -10.52 1.46
CA ASN A 101 6.16 -11.25 0.41
C ASN A 101 4.90 -10.52 -0.06
N ASP A 102 4.54 -9.37 0.54
CA ASP A 102 3.40 -8.55 0.12
C ASP A 102 3.76 -7.65 -1.07
N VAL A 103 4.04 -8.29 -2.20
CA VAL A 103 4.47 -7.63 -3.44
C VAL A 103 3.65 -8.15 -4.62
N LEU A 104 3.63 -7.40 -5.72
CA LEU A 104 2.92 -7.83 -6.93
C LEU A 104 3.57 -9.09 -7.54
N PRO A 105 2.79 -9.95 -8.21
CA PRO A 105 3.34 -11.10 -8.93
C PRO A 105 4.45 -10.69 -9.92
N GLY A 106 5.57 -11.40 -9.89
CA GLY A 106 6.74 -11.11 -10.73
C GLY A 106 7.66 -9.98 -10.21
N PHE A 107 7.32 -9.36 -9.08
CA PHE A 107 8.20 -8.43 -8.37
C PHE A 107 8.89 -9.12 -7.20
N ARG A 108 10.04 -8.58 -6.80
CA ARG A 108 10.76 -8.95 -5.58
C ARG A 108 10.90 -7.73 -4.67
N ALA A 109 10.82 -7.92 -3.36
CA ALA A 109 11.09 -6.87 -2.40
C ALA A 109 12.49 -6.27 -2.61
N THR A 110 12.61 -4.95 -2.49
CA THR A 110 13.92 -4.27 -2.47
C THR A 110 14.57 -4.32 -1.08
N GLY A 111 13.77 -4.61 -0.05
CA GLY A 111 14.16 -4.50 1.35
C GLY A 111 13.86 -3.11 1.94
N GLU A 112 13.32 -2.18 1.15
CA GLU A 112 12.89 -0.86 1.60
C GLU A 112 11.37 -0.82 1.77
N THR A 113 10.90 -0.17 2.83
CA THR A 113 9.47 0.06 3.05
C THR A 113 9.08 1.49 2.73
N ILE A 114 7.79 1.76 2.56
CA ILE A 114 7.25 3.13 2.58
C ILE A 114 6.06 3.18 3.51
N HIS A 115 5.96 4.23 4.34
CA HIS A 115 4.78 4.49 5.15
C HIS A 115 4.42 5.97 5.25
N SER A 116 3.21 6.26 5.68
CA SER A 116 2.75 7.61 6.01
C SER A 116 2.49 7.79 7.49
N HIS A 117 2.69 9.03 7.91
CA HIS A 117 2.55 9.46 9.29
C HIS A 117 1.32 10.38 9.46
N PRO A 118 0.39 10.10 10.41
CA PRO A 118 -0.71 11.02 10.72
C PRO A 118 -0.22 12.31 11.38
N PRO A 119 -1.11 13.29 11.65
CA PRO A 119 -0.75 14.47 12.43
C PRO A 119 -0.04 14.11 13.74
N ARG A 120 0.89 14.97 14.19
CA ARG A 120 1.80 14.70 15.31
C ARG A 120 1.11 14.29 16.61
N THR A 121 -0.09 14.80 16.84
CA THR A 121 -0.88 14.51 18.03
C THR A 121 -2.17 13.82 17.65
N ALA A 122 -2.37 12.62 18.18
CA ALA A 122 -3.60 11.86 18.00
C ALA A 122 -4.00 11.15 19.29
N ARG A 123 -5.30 10.96 19.50
CA ARG A 123 -5.79 10.08 20.56
C ARG A 123 -5.90 8.68 19.98
N LEU A 124 -5.15 7.76 20.58
CA LEU A 124 -5.16 6.35 20.23
C LEU A 124 -6.54 5.75 20.49
N THR A 125 -6.93 4.85 19.62
CA THR A 125 -8.17 4.09 19.71
C THR A 125 -7.92 2.75 20.39
N VAL A 126 -8.99 2.05 20.73
CA VAL A 126 -8.93 0.64 21.15
C VAL A 126 -8.31 -0.26 20.09
N ARG A 127 -8.44 0.10 18.80
CA ARG A 127 -7.82 -0.63 17.68
C ARG A 127 -6.30 -0.48 17.72
N ASP A 128 -5.78 0.72 17.96
CA ASP A 128 -4.34 0.95 18.14
C ASP A 128 -3.76 0.09 19.28
N LEU A 129 -4.44 0.08 20.44
CA LEU A 129 -4.00 -0.71 21.59
C LEU A 129 -4.02 -2.21 21.30
N ALA A 130 -5.04 -2.69 20.60
CA ALA A 130 -5.15 -4.10 20.21
C ALA A 130 -4.05 -4.50 19.23
N TRP A 131 -3.76 -3.66 18.23
CA TRP A 131 -2.67 -3.89 17.28
C TRP A 131 -1.33 -3.93 18.01
N MET A 132 -1.00 -2.92 18.82
CA MET A 132 0.26 -2.91 19.57
C MET A 132 0.42 -4.14 20.45
N LYS A 133 -0.64 -4.58 21.14
CA LYS A 133 -0.63 -5.81 21.93
C LYS A 133 -0.35 -7.05 21.06
N ALA A 134 -0.98 -7.16 19.89
CA ALA A 134 -0.78 -8.28 18.97
C ALA A 134 0.67 -8.35 18.45
N TYR A 135 1.33 -7.20 18.29
CA TYR A 135 2.73 -7.09 17.84
C TYR A 135 3.74 -6.99 19.00
N GLY A 136 3.31 -7.23 20.24
CA GLY A 136 4.21 -7.23 21.42
C GLY A 136 4.78 -5.86 21.79
N LEU A 137 4.18 -4.78 21.31
CA LEU A 137 4.59 -3.40 21.61
C LEU A 137 3.88 -2.91 22.87
N SER A 138 4.65 -2.42 23.84
CA SER A 138 4.10 -1.82 25.06
C SER A 138 4.04 -0.30 24.94
N MET A 139 2.87 0.30 25.17
CA MET A 139 2.73 1.72 25.35
C MET A 139 1.93 2.05 26.60
N SER A 140 2.34 3.12 27.28
CA SER A 140 1.56 3.74 28.34
C SER A 140 0.75 4.92 27.77
N GLY A 141 -0.53 4.97 28.11
CA GLY A 141 -1.40 6.10 27.77
C GLY A 141 -2.18 5.97 26.45
N TRP A 142 -3.04 6.97 26.22
CA TRP A 142 -4.02 7.01 25.13
C TRP A 142 -3.72 8.11 24.10
N SER A 143 -2.54 8.72 24.20
CA SER A 143 -2.17 9.87 23.36
C SER A 143 -0.86 9.56 22.67
N LEU A 144 -0.86 9.72 21.35
CA LEU A 144 0.34 9.78 20.54
C LEU A 144 0.81 11.24 20.50
N ASN A 145 2.07 11.46 20.89
CA ASN A 145 2.78 12.70 20.62
C ASN A 145 4.10 12.35 19.93
N ARG A 146 4.08 12.39 18.60
CA ARG A 146 5.22 11.99 17.77
C ARG A 146 6.07 13.21 17.40
N LYS A 147 7.38 13.00 17.39
CA LYS A 147 8.31 13.92 16.70
C LYS A 147 8.10 13.82 15.19
N GLN A 148 8.52 14.85 14.45
CA GLN A 148 8.55 14.78 12.99
C GLN A 148 9.68 13.84 12.54
N GLY A 149 9.47 13.20 11.39
CA GLY A 149 10.41 12.25 10.80
C GLY A 149 10.20 10.83 11.30
N PHE A 150 11.21 10.00 11.03
CA PHE A 150 11.24 8.59 11.41
C PHE A 150 11.29 8.42 12.92
N SER A 151 10.49 7.49 13.44
CA SER A 151 10.55 7.03 14.81
C SER A 151 11.76 6.11 15.03
N PRO A 152 12.20 5.88 16.29
CA PRO A 152 13.21 4.85 16.57
C PRO A 152 12.80 3.45 16.09
N ASP A 153 11.50 3.12 16.15
CA ASP A 153 10.97 1.84 15.67
C ASP A 153 11.09 1.75 14.13
N ASP A 154 10.85 2.87 13.43
CA ASP A 154 11.00 2.93 11.97
C ASP A 154 12.46 2.69 11.57
N VAL A 155 13.40 3.34 12.26
CA VAL A 155 14.84 3.18 12.00
C VAL A 155 15.30 1.75 12.30
N ALA A 156 14.77 1.13 13.35
CA ALA A 156 15.06 -0.26 13.71
C ALA A 156 14.47 -1.27 12.71
N GLY A 157 13.39 -0.90 12.01
CA GLY A 157 12.76 -1.69 10.96
C GLY A 157 13.58 -1.82 9.67
N GLY A 158 14.66 -1.05 9.53
CA GLY A 158 15.53 -1.05 8.35
C GLY A 158 15.29 0.17 7.44
N PRO A 159 15.92 0.21 6.25
CA PRO A 159 15.79 1.32 5.33
C PRO A 159 14.33 1.54 4.89
N GLY A 160 13.92 2.80 4.76
CA GLY A 160 12.55 3.09 4.41
C GLY A 160 12.27 4.54 4.02
N TRP A 161 11.11 4.73 3.42
CA TRP A 161 10.59 5.99 2.93
C TRP A 161 9.44 6.45 3.80
N LEU A 162 9.37 7.75 4.05
CA LEU A 162 8.34 8.35 4.88
C LEU A 162 7.63 9.45 4.11
N VAL A 163 6.31 9.37 4.11
CA VAL A 163 5.40 10.44 3.70
C VAL A 163 4.85 11.14 4.92
N GLU A 164 5.30 12.35 5.18
CA GLU A 164 4.81 13.17 6.28
C GLU A 164 4.68 14.63 5.85
N ASN A 165 3.55 15.26 6.20
CA ASN A 165 3.30 16.68 5.92
C ASN A 165 3.57 17.06 4.44
N LYS A 166 3.08 16.23 3.51
CA LYS A 166 3.26 16.40 2.05
C LYS A 166 4.71 16.37 1.58
N LYS A 167 5.63 15.82 2.36
CA LYS A 167 7.02 15.60 1.98
C LYS A 167 7.33 14.12 1.92
N LEU A 168 8.30 13.78 1.08
CA LEU A 168 8.97 12.49 1.04
C LEU A 168 10.35 12.62 1.70
N SER A 169 10.66 11.74 2.64
CA SER A 169 12.01 11.54 3.17
C SER A 169 12.41 10.07 3.06
N HIS A 170 13.71 9.82 3.05
CA HIS A 170 14.29 8.49 3.02
C HIS A 170 15.24 8.34 4.20
N GLN A 171 15.20 7.21 4.88
CA GLN A 171 16.17 6.84 5.89
C GLN A 171 16.91 5.56 5.47
N ALA A 172 18.23 5.62 5.53
CA ALA A 172 19.14 4.50 5.31
C ALA A 172 20.45 4.77 6.04
N ASP A 173 21.12 3.73 6.53
CA ASP A 173 22.45 3.82 7.17
C ASP A 173 22.54 4.86 8.31
N GLY A 174 21.46 5.00 9.07
CA GLY A 174 21.36 5.96 10.17
C GLY A 174 21.24 7.43 9.75
N GLN A 175 21.09 7.71 8.46
CA GLN A 175 20.88 9.06 7.93
C GLN A 175 19.47 9.23 7.40
N THR A 176 18.96 10.47 7.47
CA THR A 176 17.69 10.85 6.85
C THR A 176 17.92 11.94 5.82
N THR A 177 17.42 11.72 4.61
CA THR A 177 17.48 12.66 3.49
C THR A 177 16.07 13.11 3.13
N GLU A 178 15.82 14.42 3.11
CA GLU A 178 14.58 14.97 2.55
C GLU A 178 14.65 15.00 1.02
N TRP A 179 13.65 14.41 0.35
CA TRP A 179 13.52 14.39 -1.11
C TRP A 179 12.57 15.46 -1.65
N GLY A 180 11.99 16.28 -0.77
CA GLY A 180 11.10 17.39 -1.10
C GLY A 180 9.63 17.02 -1.08
N ALA A 181 8.80 17.81 -1.76
CA ALA A 181 7.36 17.62 -1.77
C ALA A 181 6.93 16.36 -2.54
N ILE A 182 5.86 15.71 -2.08
CA ILE A 182 5.11 14.74 -2.89
C ILE A 182 4.45 15.44 -4.08
N ALA A 183 4.05 14.67 -5.10
CA ALA A 183 3.41 15.24 -6.29
C ALA A 183 2.14 16.03 -5.92
N LYS A 184 1.81 17.04 -6.73
CA LYS A 184 0.54 17.78 -6.61
C LYS A 184 -0.54 17.05 -7.41
N GLY A 185 -1.73 16.88 -6.82
CA GLY A 185 -2.91 16.38 -7.54
C GLY A 185 -3.48 15.11 -6.92
N VAL A 186 -4.24 14.36 -7.72
CA VAL A 186 -4.82 13.07 -7.34
C VAL A 186 -3.75 11.99 -7.49
N ALA A 187 -3.76 11.00 -6.60
CA ALA A 187 -2.90 9.83 -6.72
C ALA A 187 -3.02 9.19 -8.12
N PRO A 188 -1.95 8.55 -8.63
CA PRO A 188 -2.07 7.72 -9.83
C PRO A 188 -3.21 6.71 -9.66
N GLN A 189 -3.89 6.37 -10.75
CA GLN A 189 -4.91 5.31 -10.70
C GLN A 189 -4.22 4.00 -10.28
N PRO A 190 -4.82 3.25 -9.35
CA PRO A 190 -4.33 1.94 -8.95
C PRO A 190 -4.48 0.90 -10.08
#